data_AF-A0A519ZIY5-F1
#
_entry.id   AF-A0A519ZIY5-F1
#
_cell.length_a   1.000
_cell.length_b   1.000
_cell.length_c   1.000
_cell.angle_alpha   90.00
_cell.angle_beta   90.00
_cell.angle_gamma   90.00
#
_symmetry.space_group_name_H-M   'P 1'
#
loop_
_entity.id
_entity.type
_entity.pdbx_description
1 polymer ?
#
loop_
_entity_poly.entity_id
_entity_poly.type
_entity_poly.pdbx_seq_one_letter_code
_entity_poly.pdbx_strand_id
1 'polypeptide(L)'
;MNPLTPDVLPDSDPDAPTDRTTATRGPSRRQVLGWPLAACGPWAAWGASAQAQGYGYGSPTPTAATGTTVTAGSTGTQTRLALLMGNRVYPSPFDLPPVHKNVRDLKASLEKRGFNVTAAIDLDPASLKKVIQKFAQDVATAPADAPVLFYFTGHGMQVDAENLLLGANVAPDANEPVLLNGSLHFRRDVIDLLPRRPSGLTMTVIDACRTNLRAALKAGDGFNQVEAPPGCLITFSTGAGKPAISPSVETQNTFYTASLVKVLNTASDDITFSDLFRLVKTDVQNVMLNHPIAGIRQMAQFPFIAENVRFKARLSPRAADLGAPVRFANKDESAAWQELEGLSWPSDVRKQADDYLKRFPNSTLAGSAEVAREGASDAAKAMQRNDVRLFKSAFFPKTENTAVWQDVRKAARGDKDAAARIARQYRNGEGVNRDDNRYEGWMQYASALGNGIASYELAVYYRNLDQPVMASQFETRARELGYTPPATLDHSRK
;
A
#
# COMPACT_ATOMS: atom_id res chain seq x y z
N MET A 1 24.43 29.75 47.90
CA MET A 1 25.43 29.93 48.99
C MET A 1 25.84 28.54 49.45
N ASN A 2 27.15 28.30 49.41
CA ASN A 2 27.92 27.04 49.61
C ASN A 2 27.80 26.46 51.05
N PRO A 3 28.42 25.28 51.44
CA PRO A 3 29.52 24.54 50.76
C PRO A 3 29.54 22.97 50.80
N LEU A 4 30.36 22.38 49.89
CA LEU A 4 31.44 21.33 50.04
C LEU A 4 31.14 20.02 50.84
N THR A 5 31.54 18.77 50.49
CA THR A 5 32.75 18.20 49.83
C THR A 5 32.57 16.65 49.59
N PRO A 6 33.51 15.91 48.94
CA PRO A 6 33.31 14.66 48.17
C PRO A 6 33.91 13.36 48.80
N ASP A 7 33.69 12.21 48.15
CA ASP A 7 34.50 10.96 48.21
C ASP A 7 34.29 10.21 46.87
N VAL A 8 35.26 10.00 45.95
CA VAL A 8 36.49 9.16 45.91
C VAL A 8 36.23 7.63 45.87
N LEU A 9 36.67 7.05 44.74
CA LEU A 9 36.69 5.62 44.34
C LEU A 9 37.66 4.76 45.17
N PRO A 10 37.66 3.42 44.99
CA PRO A 10 38.76 2.86 44.18
C PRO A 10 38.40 1.68 43.26
N ASP A 11 39.28 1.51 42.26
CA ASP A 11 39.42 0.42 41.29
C ASP A 11 39.74 -0.96 41.92
N SER A 12 39.33 -2.04 41.23
CA SER A 12 40.17 -3.24 41.02
C SER A 12 39.55 -4.22 39.98
N ASP A 13 40.21 -4.32 38.82
CA ASP A 13 40.30 -5.45 37.86
C ASP A 13 40.85 -6.75 38.55
N PRO A 14 40.98 -7.99 37.95
CA PRO A 14 41.22 -8.32 36.52
C PRO A 14 40.68 -9.69 35.95
N ASP A 15 40.88 -9.89 34.63
CA ASP A 15 41.26 -11.10 33.85
C ASP A 15 40.51 -12.47 33.89
N ALA A 16 39.93 -12.83 32.72
CA ALA A 16 40.06 -14.01 31.80
C ALA A 16 40.52 -15.42 32.31
N PRO A 17 40.52 -16.55 31.52
CA PRO A 17 40.27 -16.77 30.07
C PRO A 17 39.56 -18.09 29.61
N THR A 18 39.35 -18.20 28.29
CA THR A 18 39.39 -19.39 27.38
C THR A 18 38.57 -20.68 27.63
N ASP A 19 37.83 -21.12 26.59
CA ASP A 19 38.11 -22.45 26.03
C ASP A 19 37.85 -22.56 24.51
N ARG A 20 38.78 -23.24 23.83
CA ARG A 20 38.76 -23.62 22.41
C ARG A 20 38.36 -25.09 22.35
N THR A 21 37.50 -25.47 21.40
CA THR A 21 37.54 -26.84 20.87
C THR A 21 37.60 -26.82 19.34
N THR A 22 38.72 -27.33 18.86
CA THR A 22 39.07 -27.70 17.48
C THR A 22 38.85 -29.19 17.29
N ALA A 23 38.22 -29.59 16.18
CA ALA A 23 38.37 -30.91 15.52
C ALA A 23 37.57 -30.88 14.20
N THR A 24 37.95 -31.44 13.05
CA THR A 24 39.18 -32.00 12.48
C THR A 24 38.91 -32.22 10.97
N ARG A 25 39.98 -32.23 10.17
CA ARG A 25 40.05 -32.49 8.72
C ARG A 25 39.59 -33.90 8.29
N GLY A 26 39.15 -34.06 7.04
CA GLY A 26 39.48 -35.25 6.23
C GLY A 26 38.64 -35.47 4.96
N PRO A 27 39.21 -35.91 3.81
CA PRO A 27 38.66 -35.66 2.46
C PRO A 27 38.23 -36.93 1.67
N SER A 28 37.43 -36.77 0.60
CA SER A 28 37.44 -37.69 -0.56
C SER A 28 36.87 -36.97 -1.81
N ARG A 29 37.71 -36.61 -2.79
CA ARG A 29 38.19 -37.35 -3.98
C ARG A 29 37.14 -37.62 -5.07
N ARG A 30 37.31 -36.82 -6.15
CA ARG A 30 37.01 -37.01 -7.58
C ARG A 30 36.60 -38.41 -8.04
N GLN A 31 35.64 -38.45 -8.97
CA GLN A 31 35.81 -39.21 -10.22
C GLN A 31 35.13 -38.51 -11.41
N VAL A 32 35.94 -38.39 -12.48
CA VAL A 32 35.63 -37.94 -13.84
C VAL A 32 35.58 -39.21 -14.69
N LEU A 33 34.65 -39.30 -15.64
CA LEU A 33 34.63 -40.12 -16.88
C LEU A 33 33.17 -40.12 -17.37
N GLY A 34 32.79 -39.90 -18.62
CA GLY A 34 33.47 -39.69 -19.90
C GLY A 34 32.38 -39.61 -20.97
N TRP A 35 32.62 -38.85 -22.04
CA TRP A 35 31.80 -38.80 -23.25
C TRP A 35 31.99 -40.08 -24.10
N PRO A 36 31.06 -40.39 -25.04
CA PRO A 36 31.21 -39.96 -26.45
C PRO A 36 29.87 -39.44 -27.05
N LEU A 37 29.84 -38.38 -27.86
CA LEU A 37 30.14 -38.27 -29.31
C LEU A 37 29.30 -39.16 -30.25
N ALA A 38 28.38 -38.52 -30.99
CA ALA A 38 28.05 -38.70 -32.42
C ALA A 38 26.96 -37.67 -32.77
N ALA A 39 27.14 -36.62 -33.59
CA ALA A 39 27.64 -36.45 -34.96
C ALA A 39 26.50 -36.04 -35.92
N CYS A 40 26.73 -34.94 -36.65
CA CYS A 40 26.22 -34.51 -37.97
C CYS A 40 24.71 -34.59 -38.25
N GLY A 41 24.01 -33.53 -38.68
CA GLY A 41 24.32 -32.65 -39.81
C GLY A 41 23.01 -32.37 -40.58
N PRO A 42 23.00 -31.46 -41.57
CA PRO A 42 22.03 -30.35 -41.66
C PRO A 42 20.98 -30.50 -42.77
N TRP A 43 20.10 -29.49 -42.91
CA TRP A 43 19.44 -28.91 -44.12
C TRP A 43 18.26 -28.05 -43.61
N ALA A 44 17.84 -26.91 -44.16
CA ALA A 44 18.30 -26.00 -45.18
C ALA A 44 17.50 -24.69 -44.96
N ALA A 45 18.07 -23.56 -45.36
CA ALA A 45 17.41 -22.25 -45.37
C ALA A 45 16.34 -22.14 -46.48
N TRP A 46 15.52 -21.09 -46.37
CA TRP A 46 14.77 -20.30 -47.38
C TRP A 46 13.40 -19.93 -46.77
N GLY A 47 12.85 -18.73 -46.89
CA GLY A 47 13.21 -17.50 -47.57
C GLY A 47 12.18 -16.44 -47.16
N ALA A 48 12.59 -15.18 -47.21
CA ALA A 48 11.74 -14.02 -46.90
C ALA A 48 10.77 -13.69 -48.04
N SER A 49 9.60 -13.14 -47.70
CA SER A 49 8.99 -12.07 -48.48
C SER A 49 7.89 -11.35 -47.69
N ALA A 50 8.01 -10.03 -47.67
CA ALA A 50 7.00 -9.09 -47.27
C ALA A 50 6.01 -8.85 -48.43
N GLN A 51 4.75 -8.49 -48.14
CA GLN A 51 4.13 -7.22 -48.54
C GLN A 51 2.60 -7.19 -48.41
N ALA A 52 2.14 -6.01 -47.96
CA ALA A 52 1.00 -5.22 -48.43
C ALA A 52 -0.46 -5.66 -48.18
N GLN A 53 -1.08 -4.92 -47.24
CA GLN A 53 -2.32 -4.16 -47.35
C GLN A 53 -3.32 -4.49 -48.48
N GLY A 54 -4.56 -4.78 -48.07
CA GLY A 54 -5.77 -4.62 -48.87
C GLY A 54 -6.95 -4.23 -47.97
N TYR A 55 -7.43 -3.00 -48.11
CA TYR A 55 -8.68 -2.52 -47.50
C TYR A 55 -9.88 -3.06 -48.29
N GLY A 56 -10.82 -3.70 -47.61
CA GLY A 56 -12.10 -4.13 -48.19
C GLY A 56 -13.26 -3.74 -47.28
N TYR A 57 -14.07 -2.77 -47.75
CA TYR A 57 -15.35 -2.42 -47.15
C TYR A 57 -16.39 -3.50 -47.45
N GLY A 58 -17.06 -4.02 -46.42
CA GLY A 58 -18.22 -4.89 -46.54
C GLY A 58 -19.18 -4.66 -45.38
N SER A 59 -20.32 -4.03 -45.65
CA SER A 59 -21.43 -3.85 -44.72
C SER A 59 -22.21 -5.16 -44.52
N PRO A 60 -22.95 -5.31 -43.40
CA PRO A 60 -23.32 -6.63 -42.88
C PRO A 60 -24.70 -7.12 -43.35
N THR A 61 -24.86 -8.44 -43.45
CA THR A 61 -26.15 -9.13 -43.46
C THR A 61 -26.28 -10.00 -42.19
N PRO A 62 -27.47 -10.11 -41.59
CA PRO A 62 -27.64 -10.67 -40.25
C PRO A 62 -27.84 -12.19 -40.33
N THR A 63 -26.99 -12.96 -39.64
CA THR A 63 -27.20 -14.41 -39.50
C THR A 63 -27.21 -14.80 -38.03
N ALA A 64 -28.40 -15.32 -37.67
CA ALA A 64 -28.80 -16.12 -36.52
C ALA A 64 -27.77 -16.48 -35.44
N ALA A 65 -28.19 -16.22 -34.21
CA ALA A 65 -27.57 -16.68 -32.97
C ALA A 65 -27.40 -18.21 -32.94
N THR A 66 -26.16 -18.66 -32.85
CA THR A 66 -25.81 -20.03 -32.47
C THR A 66 -25.20 -19.98 -31.08
N GLY A 67 -25.80 -20.74 -30.16
CA GLY A 67 -25.51 -20.70 -28.73
C GLY A 67 -24.03 -20.83 -28.40
N THR A 68 -23.52 -19.85 -27.66
CA THR A 68 -22.24 -19.97 -26.97
C THR A 68 -22.42 -20.99 -25.85
N THR A 69 -21.83 -22.17 -26.04
CA THR A 69 -21.55 -23.10 -24.96
C THR A 69 -20.69 -22.38 -23.93
N VAL A 70 -21.31 -21.96 -22.83
CA VAL A 70 -20.61 -21.51 -21.63
C VAL A 70 -19.82 -22.72 -21.13
N THR A 71 -18.52 -22.74 -21.40
CA THR A 71 -17.62 -23.71 -20.80
C THR A 71 -17.61 -23.41 -19.31
N ALA A 72 -18.15 -24.33 -18.51
CA ALA A 72 -18.16 -24.23 -17.06
C ALA A 72 -16.73 -23.96 -16.58
N GLY A 73 -16.53 -22.80 -15.94
CA GLY A 73 -15.26 -22.37 -15.41
C GLY A 73 -14.73 -23.40 -14.41
N SER A 74 -13.43 -23.69 -14.51
CA SER A 74 -12.71 -24.55 -13.58
C SER A 74 -12.99 -24.14 -12.13
N THR A 75 -13.39 -25.12 -11.32
CA THR A 75 -13.53 -25.07 -9.85
C THR A 75 -12.19 -24.97 -9.12
N GLY A 76 -11.32 -24.04 -9.56
CA GLY A 76 -10.03 -23.76 -8.93
C GLY A 76 -10.16 -22.69 -7.84
N THR A 77 -9.54 -22.92 -6.68
CA THR A 77 -9.29 -21.87 -5.68
C THR A 77 -8.50 -20.73 -6.34
N GLN A 78 -8.94 -19.48 -6.17
CA GLN A 78 -8.27 -18.32 -6.76
C GLN A 78 -6.80 -18.30 -6.34
N THR A 79 -5.87 -18.25 -7.30
CA THR A 79 -4.44 -18.10 -7.01
C THR A 79 -4.18 -16.79 -6.27
N ARG A 80 -3.51 -16.86 -5.13
CA ARG A 80 -3.13 -15.71 -4.29
C ARG A 80 -1.67 -15.83 -3.90
N LEU A 81 -0.90 -14.79 -4.12
CA LEU A 81 0.55 -14.79 -3.88
C LEU A 81 0.91 -13.74 -2.84
N ALA A 82 1.79 -14.09 -1.89
CA ALA A 82 2.33 -13.13 -0.95
C ALA A 82 3.85 -13.29 -0.79
N LEU A 83 4.54 -12.16 -0.68
CA LEU A 83 5.94 -12.08 -0.27
C LEU A 83 6.04 -11.24 1.00
N LEU A 84 6.53 -11.85 2.07
CA LEU A 84 6.82 -11.19 3.35
C LEU A 84 8.33 -11.05 3.50
N MET A 85 8.82 -9.82 3.50
CA MET A 85 10.22 -9.49 3.78
C MET A 85 10.36 -8.88 5.17
N GLY A 86 11.26 -9.41 5.98
CA GLY A 86 11.50 -8.93 7.34
C GLY A 86 12.96 -8.84 7.68
N ASN A 87 13.49 -7.63 7.89
CA ASN A 87 14.86 -7.43 8.32
C ASN A 87 14.90 -6.93 9.77
N ARG A 88 15.46 -7.77 10.66
CA ARG A 88 15.73 -7.48 12.07
C ARG A 88 17.18 -7.07 12.28
N VAL A 89 18.10 -7.81 11.65
CA VAL A 89 19.53 -7.76 11.95
C VAL A 89 20.16 -6.55 11.31
N TYR A 90 20.54 -5.59 12.15
CA TYR A 90 21.24 -4.37 11.77
C TYR A 90 22.44 -4.15 12.71
N PRO A 91 23.45 -3.36 12.30
CA PRO A 91 24.51 -2.97 13.22
C PRO A 91 23.92 -2.31 14.49
N SER A 92 24.51 -2.61 15.65
CA SER A 92 24.07 -2.01 16.91
C SER A 92 24.11 -0.48 16.83
N PRO A 93 23.11 0.26 17.37
CA PRO A 93 22.00 -0.19 18.21
C PRO A 93 20.68 -0.41 17.43
N PHE A 94 20.74 -0.66 16.13
CA PHE A 94 19.58 -0.53 15.24
C PHE A 94 18.74 -1.81 15.07
N ASP A 95 18.94 -2.85 15.86
CA ASP A 95 18.14 -4.07 15.74
C ASP A 95 16.64 -3.81 15.96
N LEU A 96 15.79 -4.58 15.26
CA LEU A 96 14.33 -4.51 15.35
C LEU A 96 13.74 -5.85 15.83
N PRO A 97 13.71 -6.12 17.15
CA PRO A 97 13.36 -7.44 17.69
C PRO A 97 12.02 -8.03 17.22
N PRO A 98 10.92 -7.27 17.06
CA PRO A 98 9.60 -7.80 16.67
C PRO A 98 9.52 -8.41 15.26
N VAL A 99 10.48 -8.13 14.38
CA VAL A 99 10.36 -8.40 12.93
C VAL A 99 10.12 -9.86 12.60
N HIS A 100 10.81 -10.79 13.27
CA HIS A 100 10.62 -12.23 13.04
C HIS A 100 9.21 -12.69 13.43
N LYS A 101 8.68 -12.14 14.53
CA LYS A 101 7.33 -12.46 15.00
C LYS A 101 6.27 -11.85 14.08
N ASN A 102 6.48 -10.62 13.62
CA ASN A 102 5.63 -9.96 12.63
C ASN A 102 5.44 -10.85 11.39
N VAL A 103 6.54 -11.32 10.79
CA VAL A 103 6.51 -12.18 9.60
C VAL A 103 5.82 -13.51 9.88
N ARG A 104 6.13 -14.15 11.03
CA ARG A 104 5.54 -15.44 11.41
C ARG A 104 4.03 -15.37 11.55
N ASP A 105 3.53 -14.39 12.30
CA ASP A 105 2.11 -14.26 12.59
C ASP A 105 1.32 -13.83 11.35
N LEU A 106 1.86 -12.87 10.58
CA LEU A 106 1.23 -12.43 9.34
C LEU A 106 1.19 -13.55 8.30
N LYS A 107 2.25 -14.36 8.19
CA LYS A 107 2.27 -15.56 7.34
C LYS A 107 1.10 -16.47 7.68
N ALA A 108 0.95 -16.84 8.95
CA ALA A 108 -0.11 -17.74 9.39
C ALA A 108 -1.51 -17.17 9.10
N SER A 109 -1.72 -15.86 9.29
CA SER A 109 -3.00 -15.21 8.97
C SER A 109 -3.28 -15.14 7.45
N LEU A 110 -2.28 -14.89 6.62
CA LEU A 110 -2.44 -14.85 5.16
C LEU A 110 -2.66 -16.24 4.55
N GLU A 111 -1.97 -17.27 5.05
CA GLU A 111 -2.18 -18.67 4.64
C GLU A 111 -3.62 -19.11 4.94
N LYS A 112 -4.19 -18.72 6.09
CA LYS A 112 -5.61 -18.93 6.39
C LYS A 112 -6.56 -18.23 5.41
N ARG A 113 -6.14 -17.13 4.79
CA ARG A 113 -6.87 -16.40 3.74
C ARG A 113 -6.55 -16.89 2.31
N GLY A 114 -5.90 -18.04 2.20
CA GLY A 114 -5.64 -18.73 0.94
C GLY A 114 -4.44 -18.19 0.15
N PHE A 115 -3.57 -17.37 0.74
CA PHE A 115 -2.34 -16.94 0.09
C PHE A 115 -1.28 -18.05 0.11
N ASN A 116 -0.59 -18.21 -1.02
CA ASN A 116 0.70 -18.87 -1.07
C ASN A 116 1.78 -17.87 -0.64
N VAL A 117 2.35 -18.05 0.57
CA VAL A 117 3.23 -17.08 1.22
C VAL A 117 4.70 -17.51 1.12
N THR A 118 5.51 -16.67 0.49
CA THR A 118 6.97 -16.72 0.58
C THR A 118 7.43 -15.78 1.69
N ALA A 119 8.22 -16.28 2.65
CA ALA A 119 8.81 -15.47 3.71
C ALA A 119 10.33 -15.40 3.53
N ALA A 120 10.88 -14.20 3.63
CA ALA A 120 12.30 -13.88 3.45
C ALA A 120 12.74 -12.99 4.62
N ILE A 121 13.67 -13.49 5.44
CA ILE A 121 14.07 -12.85 6.69
C ILE A 121 15.57 -12.56 6.68
N ASP A 122 15.96 -11.39 7.17
CA ASP A 122 17.34 -10.93 7.35
C ASP A 122 18.21 -11.06 6.10
N LEU A 123 17.67 -10.61 4.96
CA LEU A 123 18.40 -10.67 3.70
C LEU A 123 19.33 -9.47 3.55
N ASP A 124 20.58 -9.75 3.21
CA ASP A 124 21.51 -8.74 2.70
C ASP A 124 20.96 -8.08 1.42
N PRO A 125 21.47 -6.90 1.02
CA PRO A 125 20.93 -6.16 -0.14
C PRO A 125 20.88 -6.96 -1.45
N ALA A 126 21.88 -7.79 -1.74
CA ALA A 126 21.93 -8.57 -2.97
C ALA A 126 20.91 -9.70 -2.95
N SER A 127 20.81 -10.42 -1.83
CA SER A 127 19.82 -11.47 -1.61
C SER A 127 18.39 -10.91 -1.63
N LEU A 128 18.17 -9.75 -1.00
CA LEU A 128 16.89 -9.05 -0.96
C LEU A 128 16.39 -8.72 -2.37
N LYS A 129 17.26 -8.15 -3.21
CA LYS A 129 16.96 -7.84 -4.61
C LYS A 129 16.65 -9.10 -5.43
N LYS A 130 17.41 -10.18 -5.23
CA LYS A 130 17.18 -11.45 -5.94
C LYS A 130 15.81 -12.05 -5.61
N VAL A 131 15.40 -12.00 -4.34
CA VAL A 131 14.11 -12.58 -3.91
C VAL A 131 12.94 -11.80 -4.48
N ILE A 132 12.96 -10.45 -4.45
CA ILE A 132 11.85 -9.67 -5.02
C ILE A 132 11.76 -9.82 -6.55
N GLN A 133 12.89 -9.95 -7.25
CA GLN A 133 12.92 -10.25 -8.68
C GLN A 133 12.32 -11.61 -9.00
N LYS A 134 12.64 -12.65 -8.21
CA LYS A 134 12.03 -13.97 -8.37
C LYS A 134 10.53 -13.93 -8.10
N PHE A 135 10.09 -13.21 -7.07
CA PHE A 135 8.66 -13.05 -6.79
C PHE A 135 7.93 -12.33 -7.93
N ALA A 136 8.54 -11.29 -8.52
CA ALA A 136 7.97 -10.60 -9.68
C ALA A 136 7.79 -11.53 -10.89
N GLN A 137 8.73 -12.47 -11.10
CA GLN A 137 8.60 -13.52 -12.13
C GLN A 137 7.42 -14.45 -11.82
N ASP A 138 7.28 -14.89 -10.56
CA ASP A 138 6.16 -15.75 -10.16
C ASP A 138 4.82 -15.04 -10.35
N VAL A 139 4.73 -13.76 -10.00
CA VAL A 139 3.56 -12.91 -10.23
C VAL A 139 3.26 -12.75 -11.73
N ALA A 140 4.28 -12.65 -12.58
CA ALA A 140 4.10 -12.56 -14.03
C ALA A 140 3.48 -13.83 -14.63
N THR A 141 3.72 -15.00 -14.02
CA THR A 141 3.13 -16.28 -14.45
C THR A 141 1.74 -16.56 -13.86
N ALA A 142 1.31 -15.80 -12.85
CA ALA A 142 0.03 -15.98 -12.19
C ALA A 142 -1.15 -15.41 -13.01
N PRO A 143 -2.39 -15.94 -12.86
CA PRO A 143 -3.59 -15.44 -13.53
C PRO A 143 -3.81 -13.94 -13.31
N ALA A 144 -4.18 -13.18 -14.34
CA ALA A 144 -4.20 -11.69 -14.32
C ALA A 144 -5.00 -11.08 -13.16
N ASP A 145 -6.02 -11.77 -12.67
CA ASP A 145 -6.92 -11.37 -11.57
C ASP A 145 -6.44 -11.83 -10.18
N ALA A 146 -5.34 -12.57 -10.09
CA ALA A 146 -4.75 -13.06 -8.84
C ALA A 146 -4.40 -11.91 -7.88
N PRO A 147 -4.88 -11.95 -6.61
CA PRO A 147 -4.41 -11.05 -5.58
C PRO A 147 -2.94 -11.31 -5.24
N VAL A 148 -2.15 -10.23 -5.19
CA VAL A 148 -0.72 -10.23 -4.88
C VAL A 148 -0.51 -9.35 -3.66
N LEU A 149 0.26 -9.81 -2.68
CA LEU A 149 0.63 -9.02 -1.50
C LEU A 149 2.15 -8.97 -1.34
N PHE A 150 2.73 -7.78 -1.31
CA PHE A 150 4.08 -7.55 -0.84
C PHE A 150 4.01 -6.90 0.55
N TYR A 151 4.78 -7.42 1.50
CA TYR A 151 4.90 -6.88 2.84
C TYR A 151 6.37 -6.72 3.18
N PHE A 152 6.73 -5.56 3.75
CA PHE A 152 8.05 -5.31 4.28
C PHE A 152 7.97 -4.83 5.72
N THR A 153 8.82 -5.37 6.60
CA THR A 153 9.05 -4.85 7.95
C THR A 153 10.53 -4.79 8.27
N GLY A 154 10.98 -3.68 8.85
CA GLY A 154 12.40 -3.38 9.04
C GLY A 154 12.65 -1.88 9.14
N HIS A 155 13.87 -1.45 8.85
CA HIS A 155 14.17 -0.01 8.70
C HIS A 155 13.78 0.50 7.32
N GLY A 156 13.18 1.68 7.30
CA GLY A 156 12.83 2.38 6.08
C GLY A 156 13.01 3.89 6.26
N MET A 157 13.47 4.55 5.22
CA MET A 157 13.76 5.99 5.29
C MET A 157 13.53 6.68 3.95
N GLN A 158 13.62 8.01 3.98
CA GLN A 158 13.59 8.83 2.78
C GLN A 158 14.98 9.42 2.53
N VAL A 159 15.47 9.26 1.30
CA VAL A 159 16.69 9.89 0.80
C VAL A 159 16.33 10.52 -0.55
N ASP A 160 16.61 11.82 -0.73
CA ASP A 160 16.28 12.58 -1.94
C ASP A 160 14.85 12.35 -2.49
N ALA A 161 13.84 12.50 -1.62
CA ALA A 161 12.42 12.25 -1.90
C ALA A 161 12.05 10.81 -2.31
N GLU A 162 13.01 9.88 -2.26
CA GLU A 162 12.82 8.46 -2.55
C GLU A 162 12.70 7.63 -1.27
N ASN A 163 11.75 6.70 -1.29
CA ASN A 163 11.48 5.78 -0.20
C ASN A 163 12.39 4.56 -0.30
N LEU A 164 13.24 4.32 0.71
CA LEU A 164 14.18 3.20 0.77
C LEU A 164 13.75 2.17 1.82
N LEU A 165 13.87 0.88 1.47
CA LEU A 165 13.68 -0.26 2.38
C LEU A 165 15.04 -0.94 2.62
N LEU A 166 15.58 -0.83 3.82
CA LEU A 166 16.96 -1.22 4.09
C LEU A 166 17.14 -2.73 4.15
N GLY A 167 18.17 -3.23 3.46
CA GLY A 167 18.67 -4.60 3.62
C GLY A 167 19.23 -4.85 5.00
N ALA A 168 19.26 -6.12 5.42
CA ALA A 168 19.93 -6.51 6.65
C ALA A 168 21.42 -6.13 6.61
N ASN A 169 21.99 -5.86 7.78
CA ASN A 169 23.37 -5.41 7.99
C ASN A 169 23.70 -4.00 7.45
N VAL A 170 22.74 -3.26 6.91
CA VAL A 170 22.94 -1.86 6.49
C VAL A 170 22.63 -0.94 7.65
N ALA A 171 23.62 -0.21 8.16
CA ALA A 171 23.40 0.74 9.24
C ALA A 171 22.48 1.88 8.79
N PRO A 172 21.35 2.15 9.48
CA PRO A 172 20.46 3.27 9.14
C PRO A 172 21.08 4.66 9.21
N ASP A 173 22.20 4.82 9.91
CA ASP A 173 22.97 6.06 10.01
C ASP A 173 24.19 6.10 9.05
N ALA A 174 24.29 5.13 8.14
CA ALA A 174 25.32 5.14 7.10
C ALA A 174 25.18 6.36 6.18
N ASN A 175 26.26 6.66 5.45
CA ASN A 175 26.21 7.73 4.45
C ASN A 175 25.29 7.36 3.27
N GLU A 176 24.82 8.39 2.57
CA GLU A 176 23.85 8.27 1.49
C GLU A 176 24.22 7.24 0.40
N PRO A 177 25.45 7.16 -0.13
CA PRO A 177 25.81 6.14 -1.13
C PRO A 177 25.66 4.69 -0.61
N VAL A 178 25.95 4.45 0.68
CA VAL A 178 25.77 3.12 1.28
C VAL A 178 24.28 2.82 1.46
N LEU A 179 23.48 3.80 1.89
CA LEU A 179 22.04 3.66 2.05
C LEU A 179 21.35 3.36 0.71
N LEU A 180 21.69 4.10 -0.34
CA LEU A 180 21.14 3.91 -1.69
C LEU A 180 21.48 2.52 -2.26
N ASN A 181 22.73 2.09 -2.15
CA ASN A 181 23.16 0.78 -2.66
C ASN A 181 22.70 -0.39 -1.76
N GLY A 182 22.51 -0.14 -0.47
CA GLY A 182 22.12 -1.13 0.53
C GLY A 182 20.61 -1.34 0.69
N SER A 183 19.79 -0.67 -0.11
CA SER A 183 18.34 -0.67 0.05
C SER A 183 17.61 -1.08 -1.23
N LEU A 184 16.36 -1.54 -1.07
CA LEU A 184 15.40 -1.51 -2.17
C LEU A 184 14.86 -0.10 -2.32
N HIS A 185 14.86 0.40 -3.54
CA HIS A 185 14.17 1.63 -3.91
C HIS A 185 12.69 1.32 -4.07
N PHE A 186 11.84 1.81 -3.17
CA PHE A 186 10.43 1.40 -3.10
C PHE A 186 9.69 1.56 -4.44
N ARG A 187 9.88 2.69 -5.13
CA ARG A 187 9.23 2.93 -6.42
C ARG A 187 9.76 1.97 -7.49
N ARG A 188 11.08 1.99 -7.73
CA ARG A 188 11.72 1.22 -8.81
C ARG A 188 11.68 -0.29 -8.57
N ASP A 189 12.09 -0.72 -7.38
CA ASP A 189 12.36 -2.12 -7.07
C ASP A 189 11.14 -2.85 -6.50
N VAL A 190 10.06 -2.15 -6.13
CA VAL A 190 8.80 -2.77 -5.67
C VAL A 190 7.63 -2.41 -6.59
N ILE A 191 7.29 -1.12 -6.72
CA ILE A 191 6.07 -0.69 -7.42
C ILE A 191 6.15 -0.88 -8.94
N ASP A 192 7.30 -0.56 -9.54
CA ASP A 192 7.49 -0.66 -10.99
C ASP A 192 8.01 -2.04 -11.42
N LEU A 193 8.64 -2.79 -10.51
CA LEU A 193 9.07 -4.16 -10.74
C LEU A 193 7.90 -5.15 -10.79
N LEU A 194 6.90 -4.98 -9.92
CA LEU A 194 5.73 -5.87 -9.89
C LEU A 194 4.84 -5.64 -11.12
N PRO A 195 4.47 -6.70 -11.88
CA PRO A 195 3.62 -6.57 -13.06
C PRO A 195 2.30 -5.84 -12.77
N ARG A 196 1.92 -4.90 -13.63
CA ARG A 196 0.63 -4.19 -13.53
C ARG A 196 -0.52 -5.16 -13.74
N ARG A 197 -1.54 -5.08 -12.88
CA ARG A 197 -2.73 -5.95 -12.92
C ARG A 197 -4.00 -5.11 -12.84
N PRO A 198 -4.46 -4.44 -13.90
CA PRO A 198 -5.64 -3.58 -13.83
C PRO A 198 -6.92 -4.33 -13.40
N SER A 199 -7.01 -5.62 -13.75
CA SER A 199 -8.10 -6.53 -13.35
C SER A 199 -7.80 -7.35 -12.09
N GLY A 200 -6.61 -7.17 -11.50
CA GLY A 200 -6.15 -7.88 -10.30
C GLY A 200 -5.75 -6.90 -9.20
N LEU A 201 -5.48 -7.40 -7.99
CA LEU A 201 -5.18 -6.54 -6.85
C LEU A 201 -3.72 -6.75 -6.44
N THR A 202 -2.91 -5.71 -6.55
CA THR A 202 -1.54 -5.71 -5.99
C THR A 202 -1.50 -4.86 -4.73
N MET A 203 -1.36 -5.51 -3.59
CA MET A 203 -1.25 -4.88 -2.28
C MET A 203 0.21 -4.75 -1.90
N THR A 204 0.57 -3.60 -1.35
CA THR A 204 1.90 -3.35 -0.79
C THR A 204 1.75 -2.79 0.61
N VAL A 205 2.40 -3.42 1.58
CA VAL A 205 2.29 -3.09 3.00
C VAL A 205 3.68 -2.82 3.55
N ILE A 206 3.92 -1.59 3.99
CA ILE A 206 5.22 -1.17 4.51
C ILE A 206 5.09 -0.85 6.00
N ASP A 207 5.58 -1.77 6.83
CA ASP A 207 5.64 -1.66 8.28
C ASP A 207 7.08 -1.43 8.75
N ALA A 208 7.61 -0.24 8.43
CA ALA A 208 9.00 0.10 8.70
C ALA A 208 9.15 1.27 9.67
N CYS A 209 10.13 1.15 10.57
CA CYS A 209 10.56 2.24 11.44
C CYS A 209 11.25 3.31 10.61
N ARG A 210 10.99 4.58 10.94
CA ARG A 210 11.71 5.73 10.38
C ARG A 210 12.56 6.31 11.48
N THR A 211 13.78 5.81 11.60
CA THR A 211 14.73 6.23 12.63
C THR A 211 15.48 7.48 12.19
N ASN A 212 15.22 8.57 12.90
CA ASN A 212 16.24 9.34 13.62
C ASN A 212 15.55 10.25 14.65
N LEU A 213 15.51 9.86 15.93
CA LEU A 213 14.92 10.69 17.00
C LEU A 213 15.63 12.06 17.15
N ARG A 214 16.91 12.14 16.74
CA ARG A 214 17.74 13.36 16.76
C ARG A 214 17.52 14.28 15.55
N ALA A 215 16.99 13.73 14.45
CA ALA A 215 16.63 14.46 13.24
C ALA A 215 15.11 14.62 13.07
N ALA A 216 14.29 13.97 13.91
CA ALA A 216 12.85 14.21 14.06
C ALA A 216 12.50 15.67 14.48
N LEU A 217 13.49 16.45 14.91
CA LEU A 217 13.38 17.90 15.12
C LEU A 217 13.52 18.72 13.82
N LYS A 218 13.92 18.09 12.71
CA LYS A 218 13.94 18.64 11.36
C LYS A 218 12.85 17.97 10.53
N ALA A 219 11.99 18.76 9.88
CA ALA A 219 11.00 18.23 8.94
C ALA A 219 11.72 17.52 7.77
N GLY A 220 11.42 16.23 7.54
CA GLY A 220 12.00 15.47 6.41
C GLY A 220 12.16 13.96 6.62
N ASP A 221 12.11 13.46 7.85
CA ASP A 221 12.44 12.06 8.15
C ASP A 221 11.20 11.14 8.20
N GLY A 222 10.78 10.67 7.02
CA GLY A 222 9.81 9.58 6.86
C GLY A 222 9.45 9.37 5.39
N PHE A 223 8.84 8.23 5.04
CA PHE A 223 8.44 8.00 3.64
C PHE A 223 7.57 9.13 3.09
N ASN A 224 7.92 9.52 1.88
CA ASN A 224 7.17 10.42 1.03
C ASN A 224 5.82 9.78 0.65
N GLN A 225 4.79 10.61 0.47
CA GLN A 225 3.53 10.11 -0.10
C GLN A 225 3.77 9.58 -1.52
N VAL A 226 3.08 8.50 -1.87
CA VAL A 226 3.16 7.85 -3.17
C VAL A 226 1.77 7.80 -3.79
N GLU A 227 1.73 7.82 -5.12
CA GLU A 227 0.52 7.54 -5.86
C GLU A 227 0.45 6.05 -6.20
N ALA A 228 -0.69 5.42 -5.91
CA ALA A 228 -0.92 4.04 -6.27
C ALA A 228 -1.23 3.90 -7.77
N PRO A 229 -0.48 3.05 -8.50
CA PRO A 229 -0.80 2.76 -9.90
C PRO A 229 -2.13 2.00 -10.05
N PRO A 230 -2.72 1.96 -11.25
CA PRO A 230 -3.97 1.22 -11.46
C PRO A 230 -3.88 -0.25 -11.03
N GLY A 231 -4.84 -0.69 -10.21
CA GLY A 231 -4.87 -2.03 -9.62
C GLY A 231 -4.04 -2.18 -8.34
N CYS A 232 -3.42 -1.11 -7.84
CA CYS A 232 -2.60 -1.14 -6.63
C CYS A 232 -3.30 -0.53 -5.41
N LEU A 233 -3.00 -1.12 -4.26
CA LEU A 233 -3.30 -0.60 -2.93
C LEU A 233 -2.01 -0.61 -2.12
N ILE A 234 -1.57 0.54 -1.65
CA ILE A 234 -0.32 0.70 -0.89
C ILE A 234 -0.69 1.20 0.50
N THR A 235 -0.14 0.58 1.53
CA THR A 235 -0.34 0.95 2.93
C THR A 235 0.98 1.14 3.65
N PHE A 236 1.03 2.15 4.51
CA PHE A 236 2.17 2.43 5.37
C PHE A 236 1.70 2.42 6.82
N SER A 237 2.52 1.86 7.72
CA SER A 237 2.18 1.74 9.15
C SER A 237 2.05 3.07 9.89
N THR A 238 2.59 4.15 9.33
CA THR A 238 2.51 5.50 9.89
C THR A 238 2.30 6.55 8.80
N GLY A 239 1.87 7.74 9.20
CA GLY A 239 1.65 8.86 8.28
C GLY A 239 2.97 9.35 7.68
N ALA A 240 2.95 9.91 6.47
CA ALA A 240 4.15 10.45 5.82
C ALA A 240 4.87 11.48 6.71
N GLY A 241 6.20 11.46 6.74
CA GLY A 241 7.04 12.30 7.62
C GLY A 241 7.00 12.01 9.14
N LYS A 242 6.29 10.98 9.62
CA LYS A 242 6.25 10.58 11.06
C LYS A 242 6.91 9.22 11.30
N PRO A 243 7.57 8.96 12.46
CA PRO A 243 8.13 7.64 12.76
C PRO A 243 7.07 6.59 13.05
N ALA A 244 7.42 5.32 12.84
CA ALA A 244 6.70 4.17 13.39
C ALA A 244 7.47 3.68 14.63
N ILE A 245 6.71 3.33 15.67
CA ILE A 245 7.21 2.75 16.93
C ILE A 245 7.22 1.24 16.77
N SER A 246 8.38 0.65 17.05
CA SER A 246 8.53 -0.78 17.26
C SER A 246 8.79 -1.05 18.75
N PRO A 247 8.11 -2.01 19.37
CA PRO A 247 8.49 -2.50 20.69
C PRO A 247 9.94 -2.99 20.71
N SER A 248 10.64 -2.82 21.83
CA SER A 248 11.95 -3.44 22.06
C SER A 248 11.86 -4.93 22.41
N VAL A 249 10.64 -5.47 22.47
CA VAL A 249 10.35 -6.82 22.95
C VAL A 249 10.11 -7.75 21.76
N GLU A 250 10.95 -8.77 21.62
CA GLU A 250 10.90 -9.77 20.54
C GLU A 250 9.59 -10.57 20.50
N THR A 251 8.93 -10.74 21.65
CA THR A 251 7.68 -11.49 21.76
C THR A 251 6.44 -10.67 21.42
N GLN A 252 6.59 -9.41 21.03
CA GLN A 252 5.48 -8.54 20.60
C GLN A 252 5.53 -8.32 19.09
N ASN A 253 4.36 -8.05 18.49
CA ASN A 253 4.31 -7.51 17.13
C ASN A 253 4.41 -5.98 17.20
N THR A 254 4.81 -5.35 16.11
CA THR A 254 4.56 -3.90 15.91
C THR A 254 3.06 -3.62 15.99
N PHE A 255 2.67 -2.38 16.34
CA PHE A 255 1.25 -2.00 16.43
C PHE A 255 0.50 -2.27 15.13
N TYR A 256 1.11 -1.92 14.00
CA TYR A 256 0.49 -2.15 12.70
C TYR A 256 0.31 -3.64 12.39
N THR A 257 1.34 -4.45 12.58
CA THR A 257 1.24 -5.90 12.33
C THR A 257 0.27 -6.58 13.30
N ALA A 258 0.25 -6.17 14.56
CA ALA A 258 -0.72 -6.68 15.54
C ALA A 258 -2.17 -6.43 15.08
N SER A 259 -2.48 -5.19 14.67
CA SER A 259 -3.80 -4.83 14.14
C SER A 259 -4.11 -5.53 12.81
N LEU A 260 -3.13 -5.65 11.90
CA LEU A 260 -3.31 -6.37 10.62
C LEU A 260 -3.64 -7.84 10.85
N VAL A 261 -2.88 -8.53 11.70
CA VAL A 261 -3.13 -9.93 12.09
C VAL A 261 -4.50 -10.07 12.74
N LYS A 262 -4.85 -9.18 13.68
CA LYS A 262 -6.16 -9.17 14.34
C LYS A 262 -7.29 -9.08 13.31
N VAL A 263 -7.29 -8.06 12.46
CA VAL A 263 -8.35 -7.82 11.47
C VAL A 263 -8.39 -8.94 10.43
N LEU A 264 -7.23 -9.44 9.96
CA LEU A 264 -7.17 -10.61 9.08
C LEU A 264 -7.75 -11.88 9.72
N ASN A 265 -7.78 -12.01 11.05
CA ASN A 265 -8.34 -13.17 11.72
C ASN A 265 -9.82 -12.99 12.06
N THR A 266 -10.31 -11.76 12.25
CA THR A 266 -11.67 -11.50 12.72
C THR A 266 -12.63 -10.97 11.65
N ALA A 267 -12.12 -10.38 10.56
CA ALA A 267 -12.96 -9.82 9.52
C ALA A 267 -13.73 -10.91 8.75
N SER A 268 -14.95 -10.60 8.34
CA SER A 268 -15.71 -11.46 7.44
C SER A 268 -15.01 -11.66 6.10
N ASP A 269 -15.22 -12.81 5.45
CA ASP A 269 -14.74 -13.06 4.09
C ASP A 269 -15.44 -12.19 3.02
N ASP A 270 -16.60 -11.61 3.36
CA ASP A 270 -17.41 -10.79 2.43
C ASP A 270 -16.92 -9.36 2.25
N ILE A 271 -16.06 -8.85 3.15
CA ILE A 271 -15.50 -7.50 3.01
C ILE A 271 -14.43 -7.47 1.93
N THR A 272 -14.09 -6.27 1.46
CA THR A 272 -13.01 -6.07 0.49
C THR A 272 -11.66 -5.91 1.17
N PHE A 273 -10.56 -6.16 0.45
CA PHE A 273 -9.21 -5.83 0.94
C PHE A 273 -9.06 -4.32 1.19
N SER A 274 -9.70 -3.48 0.37
CA SER A 274 -9.77 -2.03 0.58
C SER A 274 -10.41 -1.65 1.92
N ASP A 275 -11.47 -2.35 2.32
CA ASP A 275 -12.11 -2.15 3.63
C ASP A 275 -11.27 -2.74 4.77
N LEU A 276 -10.67 -3.92 4.58
CA LEU A 276 -9.76 -4.53 5.55
C LEU A 276 -8.65 -3.56 5.96
N PHE A 277 -7.94 -2.95 5.00
CA PHE A 277 -6.86 -2.01 5.34
C PHE A 277 -7.37 -0.71 5.98
N ARG A 278 -8.59 -0.26 5.66
CA ARG A 278 -9.22 0.87 6.36
C ARG A 278 -9.58 0.50 7.81
N LEU A 279 -10.06 -0.72 8.05
CA LEU A 279 -10.28 -1.25 9.41
C LEU A 279 -8.96 -1.37 10.19
N VAL A 280 -7.88 -1.84 9.54
CA VAL A 280 -6.54 -1.89 10.16
C VAL A 280 -6.07 -0.48 10.55
N LYS A 281 -6.23 0.50 9.65
CA LYS A 281 -5.92 1.91 9.95
C LYS A 281 -6.66 2.39 11.21
N THR A 282 -7.97 2.15 11.28
CA THR A 282 -8.80 2.54 12.43
C THR A 282 -8.39 1.81 13.71
N ASP A 283 -8.12 0.50 13.63
CA ASP A 283 -7.72 -0.31 14.79
C ASP A 283 -6.37 0.15 15.35
N VAL A 284 -5.37 0.42 14.50
CA VAL A 284 -4.06 0.96 14.94
C VAL A 284 -4.23 2.27 15.70
N GLN A 285 -5.01 3.19 15.14
CA GLN A 285 -5.27 4.48 15.79
C GLN A 285 -5.96 4.29 17.14
N ASN A 286 -6.98 3.45 17.20
CA ASN A 286 -7.73 3.18 18.43
C ASN A 286 -6.86 2.51 19.49
N VAL A 287 -6.06 1.51 19.12
CA VAL A 287 -5.15 0.81 20.04
C VAL A 287 -4.12 1.78 20.62
N MET A 288 -3.53 2.64 19.79
CA MET A 288 -2.49 3.55 20.24
C MET A 288 -3.04 4.75 21.03
N LEU A 289 -4.15 5.37 20.59
CA LEU A 289 -4.76 6.51 21.28
C LEU A 289 -5.35 6.14 22.64
N ASN A 290 -5.77 4.89 22.83
CA ASN A 290 -6.30 4.37 24.09
C ASN A 290 -5.27 3.54 24.88
N HIS A 291 -3.99 3.59 24.49
CA HIS A 291 -2.96 2.80 25.14
C HIS A 291 -2.73 3.26 26.61
N PRO A 292 -2.54 2.33 27.57
CA PRO A 292 -2.35 2.69 28.98
C PRO A 292 -1.14 3.61 29.22
N ILE A 293 -0.08 3.46 28.41
CA ILE A 293 1.12 4.28 28.50
C ILE A 293 0.93 5.60 27.74
N ALA A 294 1.02 6.73 28.44
CA ALA A 294 0.85 8.07 27.88
C ALA A 294 1.83 8.40 26.73
N GLY A 295 3.09 7.97 26.84
CA GLY A 295 4.09 8.18 25.78
C GLY A 295 3.69 7.51 24.46
N ILE A 296 3.06 6.34 24.50
CA ILE A 296 2.56 5.65 23.29
C ILE A 296 1.39 6.41 22.67
N ARG A 297 0.49 6.97 23.51
CA ARG A 297 -0.62 7.82 23.03
C ARG A 297 -0.14 9.07 22.30
N GLN A 298 0.90 9.72 22.82
CA GLN A 298 1.49 10.92 22.20
C GLN A 298 2.16 10.60 20.85
N MET A 299 2.64 9.37 20.69
CA MET A 299 3.27 8.89 19.46
C MET A 299 2.31 8.02 18.61
N ALA A 300 1.00 8.18 18.80
CA ALA A 300 0.01 7.39 18.06
C ALA A 300 0.23 7.48 16.53
N GLN A 301 0.23 6.31 15.89
CA GLN A 301 0.43 6.19 14.46
C GLN A 301 -0.89 6.36 13.74
N PHE A 302 -0.83 7.05 12.61
CA PHE A 302 -1.95 7.26 11.72
C PHE A 302 -1.60 6.64 10.36
N PRO A 303 -1.91 5.35 10.14
CA PRO A 303 -1.56 4.67 8.90
C PRO A 303 -2.10 5.41 7.67
N PHE A 304 -1.31 5.40 6.61
CA PHE A 304 -1.63 6.04 5.35
C PHE A 304 -1.89 4.97 4.28
N ILE A 305 -2.92 5.21 3.45
CA ILE A 305 -3.33 4.32 2.35
C ILE A 305 -3.32 5.15 1.06
N ALA A 306 -2.62 4.66 0.05
CA ALA A 306 -2.74 5.11 -1.34
C ALA A 306 -3.46 4.02 -2.15
N GLU A 307 -4.54 4.34 -2.86
CA GLU A 307 -5.35 3.34 -3.56
C GLU A 307 -5.80 3.79 -4.95
N ASN A 308 -5.65 2.90 -5.94
CA ASN A 308 -6.22 3.06 -7.29
C ASN A 308 -6.79 1.73 -7.81
N VAL A 309 -7.64 1.12 -6.97
CA VAL A 309 -8.36 -0.11 -7.28
C VAL A 309 -9.72 0.25 -7.86
N ARG A 310 -10.17 -0.45 -8.91
CA ARG A 310 -11.45 -0.16 -9.61
C ARG A 310 -12.52 -1.25 -9.45
N PHE A 311 -12.17 -2.35 -8.79
CA PHE A 311 -13.06 -3.48 -8.56
C PHE A 311 -13.05 -3.88 -7.09
N LYS A 312 -14.03 -4.69 -6.68
CA LYS A 312 -14.20 -5.10 -5.28
C LYS A 312 -13.58 -6.48 -5.07
N ALA A 313 -12.29 -6.51 -4.72
CA ALA A 313 -11.59 -7.75 -4.36
C ALA A 313 -11.96 -8.18 -2.93
N ARG A 314 -12.71 -9.28 -2.78
CA ARG A 314 -13.10 -9.81 -1.48
C ARG A 314 -12.01 -10.65 -0.82
N LEU A 315 -12.07 -10.75 0.51
CA LEU A 315 -11.20 -11.63 1.29
C LEU A 315 -11.46 -13.10 0.97
N SER A 316 -12.70 -13.49 0.63
CA SER A 316 -13.05 -14.84 0.20
C SER A 316 -12.19 -15.33 -0.97
N PRO A 317 -11.45 -16.45 -0.85
CA PRO A 317 -10.61 -17.00 -1.94
C PRO A 317 -11.41 -17.73 -3.03
N ARG A 318 -12.74 -17.80 -2.90
CA ARG A 318 -13.61 -18.61 -3.75
C ARG A 318 -14.36 -17.72 -4.74
N ALA A 319 -14.28 -18.05 -6.03
CA ALA A 319 -15.26 -17.59 -7.01
C ALA A 319 -16.63 -18.07 -6.54
N ALA A 320 -17.62 -17.19 -6.54
CA ALA A 320 -18.98 -17.52 -6.10
C ALA A 320 -19.47 -18.77 -6.84
N ASP A 321 -19.51 -19.95 -6.18
CA ASP A 321 -20.62 -20.91 -6.33
C ASP A 321 -20.60 -22.14 -5.40
N LEU A 322 -21.86 -22.55 -5.15
CA LEU A 322 -22.41 -23.71 -4.45
C LEU A 322 -21.99 -23.89 -2.99
N GLY A 323 -22.78 -23.31 -2.08
CA GLY A 323 -22.66 -23.43 -0.63
C GLY A 323 -22.01 -22.24 0.07
N ALA A 324 -21.76 -21.13 -0.64
CA ALA A 324 -21.30 -19.89 0.00
C ALA A 324 -22.32 -19.44 1.06
N PRO A 325 -21.89 -19.02 2.27
CA PRO A 325 -22.81 -18.43 3.23
C PRO A 325 -23.54 -17.28 2.56
N VAL A 326 -24.84 -17.16 2.83
CA VAL A 326 -25.64 -16.10 2.24
C VAL A 326 -25.05 -14.76 2.70
N ARG A 327 -24.53 -13.96 1.75
CA ARG A 327 -23.91 -12.65 2.03
C ARG A 327 -24.83 -11.71 2.80
N PHE A 328 -26.14 -11.89 2.62
CA PHE A 328 -27.18 -11.10 3.28
C PHE A 328 -28.14 -12.06 3.98
N ALA A 329 -28.50 -11.78 5.22
CA ALA A 329 -29.46 -12.57 5.98
C ALA A 329 -30.86 -12.55 5.34
N ASN A 330 -31.23 -11.46 4.66
CA ASN A 330 -32.52 -11.32 3.98
C ASN A 330 -32.47 -10.28 2.84
N LYS A 331 -33.60 -10.12 2.13
CA LYS A 331 -33.75 -9.15 1.04
C LYS A 331 -33.62 -7.70 1.50
N ASP A 332 -34.05 -7.39 2.72
CA ASP A 332 -33.99 -6.02 3.25
C ASP A 332 -32.55 -5.57 3.50
N GLU A 333 -31.69 -6.48 3.99
CA GLU A 333 -30.26 -6.21 4.15
C GLU A 333 -29.59 -5.99 2.79
N SER A 334 -29.89 -6.84 1.81
CA SER A 334 -29.37 -6.69 0.44
C SER A 334 -29.79 -5.36 -0.18
N ALA A 335 -31.05 -4.95 -0.03
CA ALA A 335 -31.56 -3.68 -0.52
C ALA A 335 -30.90 -2.49 0.19
N ALA A 336 -30.78 -2.53 1.52
CA ALA A 336 -30.11 -1.48 2.30
C ALA A 336 -28.62 -1.34 1.93
N TRP A 337 -27.96 -2.46 1.64
CA TRP A 337 -26.57 -2.47 1.18
C TRP A 337 -26.43 -1.90 -0.23
N GLN A 338 -27.31 -2.28 -1.17
CA GLN A 338 -27.33 -1.73 -2.53
C GLN A 338 -27.55 -0.22 -2.52
N GLU A 339 -28.47 0.26 -1.67
CA GLU A 339 -28.67 1.68 -1.44
C GLU A 339 -27.39 2.33 -0.92
N LEU A 340 -26.79 1.80 0.14
CA LEU A 340 -25.54 2.32 0.70
C LEU A 340 -24.46 2.42 -0.37
N GLU A 341 -24.24 1.38 -1.17
CA GLU A 341 -23.25 1.36 -2.25
C GLU A 341 -23.53 2.39 -3.35
N GLY A 342 -24.80 2.67 -3.64
CA GLY A 342 -25.23 3.62 -4.67
C GLY A 342 -24.97 5.08 -4.31
N LEU A 343 -24.88 5.41 -3.01
CA LEU A 343 -24.76 6.78 -2.53
C LEU A 343 -23.41 7.44 -2.86
N SER A 344 -23.51 8.70 -3.28
CA SER A 344 -22.41 9.57 -3.70
C SER A 344 -22.25 10.83 -2.86
N TRP A 345 -23.16 11.11 -1.90
CA TRP A 345 -23.06 12.29 -1.03
C TRP A 345 -22.60 11.87 0.38
N PRO A 346 -21.52 12.45 0.96
CA PRO A 346 -20.98 12.02 2.25
C PRO A 346 -22.01 11.95 3.38
N SER A 347 -22.85 12.97 3.56
CA SER A 347 -23.84 12.96 4.65
C SER A 347 -24.88 11.84 4.50
N ASP A 348 -25.27 11.53 3.25
CA ASP A 348 -26.23 10.47 2.96
C ASP A 348 -25.58 9.09 3.19
N VAL A 349 -24.32 8.91 2.72
CA VAL A 349 -23.53 7.69 2.98
C VAL A 349 -23.39 7.44 4.47
N ARG A 350 -23.01 8.46 5.26
CA ARG A 350 -22.85 8.33 6.70
C ARG A 350 -24.16 7.90 7.37
N LYS A 351 -25.27 8.59 7.04
CA LYS A 351 -26.59 8.28 7.60
C LYS A 351 -27.01 6.85 7.26
N GLN A 352 -26.88 6.44 6.00
CA GLN A 352 -27.27 5.10 5.57
C GLN A 352 -26.38 4.02 6.20
N ALA A 353 -25.08 4.28 6.37
CA ALA A 353 -24.18 3.36 7.05
C ALA A 353 -24.53 3.22 8.55
N ASP A 354 -24.86 4.33 9.22
CA ASP A 354 -25.37 4.33 10.60
C ASP A 354 -26.65 3.49 10.74
N ASP A 355 -27.60 3.69 9.83
CA ASP A 355 -28.88 2.98 9.83
C ASP A 355 -28.69 1.49 9.48
N TYR A 356 -27.78 1.16 8.57
CA TYR A 356 -27.40 -0.22 8.23
C TYR A 356 -26.84 -0.96 9.46
N LEU A 357 -25.89 -0.35 10.17
CA LEU A 357 -25.26 -0.95 11.35
C LEU A 357 -26.26 -1.17 12.49
N LYS A 358 -27.25 -0.28 12.66
CA LYS A 358 -28.31 -0.44 13.67
C LYS A 358 -29.28 -1.56 13.31
N ARG A 359 -29.65 -1.68 12.03
CA ARG A 359 -30.63 -2.67 11.55
C ARG A 359 -30.02 -4.07 11.42
N PHE A 360 -28.74 -4.15 11.06
CA PHE A 360 -28.03 -5.41 10.77
C PHE A 360 -26.71 -5.50 11.55
N PRO A 361 -26.73 -5.48 12.89
CA PRO A 361 -25.51 -5.44 13.72
C PRO A 361 -24.62 -6.68 13.55
N ASN A 362 -25.19 -7.81 13.14
CA ASN A 362 -24.48 -9.07 12.92
C ASN A 362 -24.18 -9.33 11.43
N SER A 363 -24.32 -8.32 10.57
CA SER A 363 -24.05 -8.44 9.14
C SER A 363 -22.61 -8.85 8.88
N THR A 364 -22.39 -9.72 7.89
CA THR A 364 -21.05 -10.04 7.39
C THR A 364 -20.36 -8.82 6.74
N LEU A 365 -21.11 -7.74 6.49
CA LEU A 365 -20.63 -6.48 5.91
C LEU A 365 -20.58 -5.33 6.94
N ALA A 366 -20.80 -5.61 8.23
CA ALA A 366 -20.74 -4.59 9.28
C ALA A 366 -19.41 -3.82 9.26
N GLY A 367 -18.28 -4.50 9.06
CA GLY A 367 -16.96 -3.84 8.92
C GLY A 367 -16.89 -2.89 7.72
N SER A 368 -17.44 -3.26 6.56
CA SER A 368 -17.49 -2.38 5.39
C SER A 368 -18.45 -1.20 5.58
N ALA A 369 -19.56 -1.39 6.32
CA ALA A 369 -20.45 -0.30 6.70
C ALA A 369 -19.78 0.68 7.68
N GLU A 370 -19.01 0.19 8.65
CA GLU A 370 -18.21 1.02 9.56
C GLU A 370 -17.17 1.85 8.78
N VAL A 371 -16.46 1.23 7.84
CA VAL A 371 -15.53 1.93 6.95
C VAL A 371 -16.24 3.03 6.15
N ALA A 372 -17.42 2.75 5.61
CA ALA A 372 -18.20 3.74 4.88
C ALA A 372 -18.64 4.91 5.79
N ARG A 373 -19.07 4.62 7.03
CA ARG A 373 -19.46 5.63 8.02
C ARG A 373 -18.30 6.56 8.37
N GLU A 374 -17.16 6.00 8.77
CA GLU A 374 -15.99 6.79 9.18
C GLU A 374 -15.44 7.61 8.02
N GLY A 375 -15.28 6.98 6.85
CA GLY A 375 -14.80 7.66 5.65
C GLY A 375 -15.73 8.80 5.20
N ALA A 376 -17.05 8.60 5.28
CA ALA A 376 -18.03 9.63 4.98
C ALA A 376 -18.07 10.76 6.04
N SER A 377 -17.74 10.44 7.30
CA SER A 377 -17.56 11.43 8.37
C SER A 377 -16.36 12.33 8.09
N ASP A 378 -15.22 11.74 7.71
CA ASP A 378 -14.01 12.48 7.33
C ASP A 378 -14.23 13.32 6.08
N ALA A 379 -14.93 12.77 5.08
CA ALA A 379 -15.39 13.50 3.90
C ALA A 379 -16.23 14.73 4.26
N ALA A 380 -17.24 14.57 5.12
CA ALA A 380 -18.09 15.67 5.55
C ALA A 380 -17.29 16.75 6.31
N LYS A 381 -16.35 16.38 7.18
CA LYS A 381 -15.46 17.32 7.88
C LYS A 381 -14.55 18.06 6.91
N ALA A 382 -13.98 17.37 5.93
CA ALA A 382 -13.12 17.98 4.91
C ALA A 382 -13.88 19.04 4.10
N MET A 383 -15.14 18.79 3.74
CA MET A 383 -15.99 19.74 3.04
C MET A 383 -16.40 20.97 3.86
N GLN A 384 -16.34 20.91 5.19
CA GLN A 384 -16.66 22.04 6.06
C GLN A 384 -15.52 23.05 6.20
N ARG A 385 -14.33 22.74 5.65
CA ARG A 385 -13.21 23.65 5.74
C ARG A 385 -13.39 24.84 4.80
N ASN A 386 -13.02 26.03 5.27
CA ASN A 386 -13.16 27.28 4.52
C ASN A 386 -12.34 27.34 3.22
N ASP A 387 -11.27 26.53 3.13
CA ASP A 387 -10.40 26.42 1.96
C ASP A 387 -10.92 25.44 0.90
N VAL A 388 -12.06 24.77 1.13
CA VAL A 388 -12.63 23.78 0.20
C VAL A 388 -13.86 24.35 -0.50
N ARG A 389 -13.72 24.71 -1.77
CA ARG A 389 -14.79 25.22 -2.64
C ARG A 389 -15.46 24.08 -3.43
N LEU A 390 -15.93 23.07 -2.73
CA LEU A 390 -16.60 21.90 -3.32
C LEU A 390 -18.00 21.75 -2.74
N PHE A 391 -19.01 21.71 -3.62
CA PHE A 391 -20.42 21.65 -3.23
C PHE A 391 -21.07 20.32 -3.59
N LYS A 392 -22.26 20.05 -3.05
CA LYS A 392 -23.03 18.82 -3.32
C LYS A 392 -23.17 18.49 -4.81
N SER A 393 -23.37 19.50 -5.66
CA SER A 393 -23.45 19.31 -7.12
C SER A 393 -22.21 18.67 -7.75
N ALA A 394 -21.04 18.74 -7.12
CA ALA A 394 -19.80 18.11 -7.61
C ALA A 394 -19.86 16.58 -7.57
N PHE A 395 -20.62 16.02 -6.63
CA PHE A 395 -20.78 14.59 -6.43
C PHE A 395 -21.84 13.97 -7.34
N PHE A 396 -22.41 14.77 -8.25
CA PHE A 396 -23.38 14.34 -9.25
C PHE A 396 -22.93 14.83 -10.64
N PRO A 397 -21.83 14.26 -11.19
CA PRO A 397 -21.31 14.68 -12.48
C PRO A 397 -22.31 14.37 -13.60
N LYS A 398 -22.39 15.25 -14.60
CA LYS A 398 -23.22 15.07 -15.80
C LYS A 398 -22.49 14.16 -16.80
N THR A 399 -22.35 12.88 -16.47
CA THR A 399 -21.66 11.89 -17.30
C THR A 399 -22.25 10.50 -17.08
N GLU A 400 -22.20 9.68 -18.13
CA GLU A 400 -22.49 8.24 -18.06
C GLU A 400 -21.22 7.40 -17.78
N ASN A 401 -20.05 8.04 -17.72
CA ASN A 401 -18.78 7.35 -17.51
C ASN A 401 -18.75 6.68 -16.13
N THR A 402 -18.73 5.35 -16.13
CA THR A 402 -18.79 4.52 -14.92
C THR A 402 -17.55 4.67 -14.05
N ALA A 403 -16.37 4.93 -14.62
CA ALA A 403 -15.13 5.14 -13.87
C ALA A 403 -15.17 6.43 -13.05
N VAL A 404 -15.76 7.50 -13.59
CA VAL A 404 -15.97 8.77 -12.87
C VAL A 404 -16.93 8.53 -11.69
N TRP A 405 -18.05 7.85 -11.92
CA TRP A 405 -19.00 7.52 -10.85
C TRP A 405 -18.41 6.64 -9.75
N GLN A 406 -17.52 5.70 -10.11
CA GLN A 406 -16.79 4.89 -9.13
C GLN A 406 -15.88 5.75 -8.25
N ASP A 407 -15.10 6.67 -8.83
CA ASP A 407 -14.27 7.58 -8.03
C ASP A 407 -15.13 8.50 -7.17
N VAL A 408 -16.24 9.04 -7.68
CA VAL A 408 -17.14 9.90 -6.90
C VAL A 408 -17.66 9.18 -5.66
N ARG A 409 -18.10 7.93 -5.80
CA ARG A 409 -18.55 7.11 -4.66
C ARG A 409 -17.43 6.83 -3.66
N LYS A 410 -16.20 6.60 -4.14
CA LYS A 410 -15.03 6.43 -3.27
C LYS A 410 -14.68 7.74 -2.54
N ALA A 411 -14.67 8.86 -3.24
CA ALA A 411 -14.39 10.18 -2.68
C ALA A 411 -15.47 10.60 -1.65
N ALA A 412 -16.72 10.20 -1.85
CA ALA A 412 -17.81 10.38 -0.89
C ALA A 412 -17.59 9.62 0.43
N ARG A 413 -16.75 8.58 0.40
CA ARG A 413 -16.30 7.77 1.54
C ARG A 413 -14.89 8.16 1.98
N GLY A 414 -14.43 9.37 1.66
CA GLY A 414 -13.17 9.91 2.13
C GLY A 414 -11.92 9.40 1.40
N ASP A 415 -12.07 8.74 0.24
CA ASP A 415 -10.93 8.36 -0.59
C ASP A 415 -10.31 9.60 -1.26
N LYS A 416 -9.18 10.03 -0.70
CA LYS A 416 -8.44 11.22 -1.14
C LYS A 416 -7.75 11.07 -2.48
N ASP A 417 -7.44 9.84 -2.90
CA ASP A 417 -6.81 9.60 -4.20
C ASP A 417 -7.87 9.57 -5.29
N ALA A 418 -9.06 9.03 -4.99
CA ALA A 418 -10.23 9.19 -5.86
C ALA A 418 -10.57 10.66 -6.09
N ALA A 419 -10.57 11.48 -5.03
CA ALA A 419 -10.78 12.92 -5.13
C ALA A 419 -9.73 13.60 -6.07
N ALA A 420 -8.45 13.28 -5.92
CA ALA A 420 -7.39 13.81 -6.78
C ALA A 420 -7.54 13.34 -8.23
N ARG A 421 -7.92 12.08 -8.47
CA ARG A 421 -8.21 11.56 -9.81
C ARG A 421 -9.38 12.27 -10.48
N ILE A 422 -10.46 12.54 -9.74
CA ILE A 422 -11.61 13.31 -10.28
C ILE A 422 -11.15 14.72 -10.67
N ALA A 423 -10.32 15.38 -9.85
CA ALA A 423 -9.78 16.68 -10.19
C ALA A 423 -9.05 16.63 -11.54
N ARG A 424 -8.12 15.69 -11.71
CA ARG A 424 -7.37 15.51 -12.97
C ARG A 424 -8.26 15.17 -14.17
N GLN A 425 -9.33 14.39 -13.97
CA GLN A 425 -10.33 14.14 -15.02
C GLN A 425 -10.99 15.45 -15.48
N TYR A 426 -11.38 16.33 -14.56
CA TYR A 426 -11.91 17.66 -14.91
C TYR A 426 -10.85 18.58 -15.52
N ARG A 427 -9.58 18.44 -15.16
CA ARG A 427 -8.49 19.22 -15.79
C ARG A 427 -8.28 18.82 -17.25
N ASN A 428 -8.34 17.52 -17.53
CA ASN A 428 -8.01 16.95 -18.84
C ASN A 428 -9.23 16.77 -19.75
N GLY A 429 -10.45 16.83 -19.21
CA GLY A 429 -11.68 16.52 -19.95
C GLY A 429 -11.90 15.01 -20.16
N GLU A 430 -11.40 14.17 -19.24
CA GLU A 430 -11.46 12.71 -19.34
C GLU A 430 -12.77 12.18 -18.74
N GLY A 431 -13.74 11.84 -19.60
CA GLY A 431 -15.05 11.33 -19.17
C GLY A 431 -15.98 12.37 -18.55
N VAL A 432 -15.52 13.61 -18.39
CA VAL A 432 -16.27 14.80 -18.00
C VAL A 432 -15.81 15.99 -18.84
N ASN A 433 -16.63 17.03 -18.96
CA ASN A 433 -16.19 18.27 -19.61
C ASN A 433 -15.12 18.95 -18.77
N ARG A 434 -14.13 19.55 -19.44
CA ARG A 434 -13.09 20.31 -18.76
C ARG A 434 -13.70 21.44 -17.93
N ASP A 435 -13.31 21.54 -16.66
CA ASP A 435 -13.80 22.55 -15.73
C ASP A 435 -12.74 22.83 -14.66
N ASP A 436 -12.10 24.00 -14.76
CA ASP A 436 -11.00 24.39 -13.88
C ASP A 436 -11.47 24.70 -12.44
N ASN A 437 -12.73 25.12 -12.26
CA ASN A 437 -13.31 25.31 -10.92
C ASN A 437 -13.54 23.95 -10.24
N ARG A 438 -13.99 22.94 -11.01
CA ARG A 438 -14.10 21.57 -10.50
C ARG A 438 -12.74 20.97 -10.17
N TYR A 439 -11.74 21.20 -11.02
CA TYR A 439 -10.35 20.81 -10.72
C TYR A 439 -9.90 21.40 -9.37
N GLU A 440 -10.01 22.72 -9.20
CA GLU A 440 -9.58 23.41 -7.97
C GLU A 440 -10.32 22.86 -6.74
N GLY A 441 -11.65 22.80 -6.77
CA GLY A 441 -12.46 22.33 -5.64
C GLY A 441 -12.18 20.88 -5.25
N TRP A 442 -12.03 19.98 -6.22
CA TRP A 442 -11.69 18.57 -5.95
C TRP A 442 -10.26 18.42 -5.41
N MET A 443 -9.31 19.25 -5.87
CA MET A 443 -7.93 19.21 -5.37
C MET A 443 -7.83 19.77 -3.94
N GLN A 444 -8.57 20.84 -3.63
CA GLN A 444 -8.73 21.35 -2.27
C GLN A 444 -9.32 20.26 -1.35
N TYR A 445 -10.36 19.57 -1.80
CA TYR A 445 -10.97 18.47 -1.06
C TYR A 445 -10.01 17.28 -0.84
N ALA A 446 -9.25 16.87 -1.87
CA ALA A 446 -8.24 15.82 -1.74
C ALA A 446 -7.13 16.23 -0.73
N SER A 447 -6.66 17.48 -0.80
CA SER A 447 -5.71 18.04 0.16
C SER A 447 -6.29 18.11 1.58
N ALA A 448 -7.59 18.41 1.71
CA ALA A 448 -8.31 18.40 2.98
C ALA A 448 -8.39 17.01 3.63
N LEU A 449 -8.52 15.96 2.82
CA LEU A 449 -8.46 14.55 3.25
C LEU A 449 -7.03 14.03 3.50
N GLY A 450 -6.01 14.88 3.33
CA GLY A 450 -4.61 14.55 3.62
C GLY A 450 -3.79 14.08 2.41
N ASN A 451 -4.18 14.44 1.18
CA ASN A 451 -3.39 14.17 -0.02
C ASN A 451 -2.32 15.26 -0.22
N GLY A 452 -1.07 14.94 0.12
CA GLY A 452 0.05 15.88 0.02
C GLY A 452 0.46 16.15 -1.43
N ILE A 453 0.31 15.15 -2.31
CA ILE A 453 0.55 15.29 -3.77
C ILE A 453 -0.47 16.27 -4.35
N ALA A 454 -1.76 16.12 -4.01
CA ALA A 454 -2.82 17.04 -4.40
C ALA A 454 -2.54 18.47 -3.92
N SER A 455 -2.06 18.61 -2.68
CA SER A 455 -1.65 19.90 -2.12
C SER A 455 -0.54 20.55 -2.96
N TYR A 456 0.51 19.79 -3.32
CA TYR A 456 1.58 20.31 -4.16
C TYR A 456 1.12 20.65 -5.59
N GLU A 457 0.29 19.80 -6.21
CA GLU A 457 -0.29 20.10 -7.54
C GLU A 457 -1.10 21.40 -7.51
N LEU A 458 -1.87 21.62 -6.44
CA LEU A 458 -2.63 22.86 -6.25
C LEU A 458 -1.71 24.08 -6.04
N ALA A 459 -0.58 23.90 -5.36
CA ALA A 459 0.44 24.94 -5.23
C ALA A 459 1.02 25.35 -6.59
N VAL A 460 1.35 24.37 -7.44
CA VAL A 460 1.83 24.61 -8.81
C VAL A 460 0.73 25.28 -9.65
N TYR A 461 -0.52 24.85 -9.52
CA TYR A 461 -1.65 25.46 -10.20
C TYR A 461 -1.79 26.94 -9.86
N TYR A 462 -1.75 27.32 -8.58
CA TYR A 462 -1.83 28.73 -8.17
C TYR A 462 -0.61 29.55 -8.59
N ARG A 463 0.58 28.95 -8.65
CA ARG A 463 1.77 29.63 -9.19
C ARG A 463 1.57 30.00 -10.66
N ASN A 464 0.99 29.10 -11.45
CA ASN A 464 0.68 29.35 -12.86
C ASN A 464 -0.45 30.37 -13.07
N LEU A 465 -1.22 30.70 -12.02
CA LEU A 465 -2.23 31.75 -12.02
C LEU A 465 -1.73 33.07 -11.42
N ASP A 466 -0.42 33.19 -11.17
CA ASP A 466 0.18 34.35 -10.49
C ASP A 466 -0.42 34.63 -9.11
N GLN A 467 -0.76 33.57 -8.36
CA GLN A 467 -1.30 33.63 -7.00
C GLN A 467 -0.29 33.08 -5.96
N PRO A 468 0.80 33.81 -5.67
CA PRO A 468 1.92 33.31 -4.87
C PRO A 468 1.56 33.00 -3.41
N VAL A 469 0.60 33.73 -2.83
CA VAL A 469 0.15 33.49 -1.44
C VAL A 469 -0.55 32.13 -1.32
N MET A 470 -1.44 31.82 -2.27
CA MET A 470 -2.15 30.54 -2.32
C MET A 470 -1.17 29.40 -2.63
N ALA A 471 -0.25 29.63 -3.57
CA ALA A 471 0.80 28.66 -3.90
C ALA A 471 1.63 28.28 -2.65
N SER A 472 2.10 29.28 -1.89
CA SER A 472 2.88 29.07 -0.68
C SER A 472 2.11 28.33 0.43
N GLN A 473 0.82 28.64 0.59
CA GLN A 473 -0.05 27.92 1.54
C GLN A 473 -0.11 26.42 1.24
N PHE A 474 -0.40 26.06 -0.01
CA PHE A 474 -0.53 24.66 -0.40
C PHE A 474 0.81 23.93 -0.50
N GLU A 475 1.91 24.62 -0.79
CA GLU A 475 3.25 24.05 -0.71
C GLU A 475 3.64 23.73 0.74
N THR A 476 3.34 24.63 1.68
CA THR A 476 3.55 24.39 3.12
C THR A 476 2.73 23.19 3.59
N ARG A 477 1.46 23.15 3.20
CA ARG A 477 0.56 22.04 3.53
C ARG A 477 1.02 20.70 2.94
N ALA A 478 1.56 20.69 1.72
CA ALA A 478 2.13 19.48 1.13
C ALA A 478 3.20 18.87 2.07
N ARG A 479 4.10 19.72 2.60
CA ARG A 479 5.14 19.30 3.55
C ARG A 479 4.57 18.85 4.89
N GLU A 480 3.57 19.56 5.43
CA GLU A 480 2.87 19.16 6.66
C GLU A 480 2.18 17.79 6.53
N LEU A 481 1.67 17.49 5.33
CA LEU A 481 1.11 16.19 4.97
C LEU A 481 2.19 15.14 4.67
N GLY A 482 3.48 15.48 4.80
CA GLY A 482 4.60 14.58 4.58
C GLY A 482 4.92 14.31 3.12
N TYR A 483 4.52 15.19 2.21
CA TYR A 483 4.94 15.13 0.81
C TYR A 483 6.11 16.08 0.53
N THR A 484 7.20 15.51 0.01
CA THR A 484 8.37 16.26 -0.49
C THR A 484 8.45 16.07 -2.00
N PRO A 485 8.29 17.12 -2.81
CA PRO A 485 8.43 16.97 -4.26
C PRO A 485 9.89 16.61 -4.62
N PRO A 486 10.11 15.73 -5.61
CA PRO A 486 11.43 15.50 -6.21
C PRO A 486 12.08 16.80 -6.69
N ALA A 487 13.40 16.89 -6.63
CA ALA A 487 14.15 18.07 -7.08
C ALA A 487 13.86 18.46 -8.55
N THR A 488 13.56 17.47 -9.40
CA THR A 488 13.16 17.69 -10.81
C THR A 488 11.84 18.44 -10.96
N LEU A 489 10.91 18.29 -10.02
CA LEU A 489 9.65 19.03 -9.96
C LEU A 489 9.79 20.38 -9.25
N ASP A 490 10.89 20.59 -8.52
CA ASP A 490 11.21 21.82 -7.78
C ASP A 490 11.82 22.92 -8.68
N HIS A 491 12.17 22.61 -9.92
CA HIS A 491 12.70 23.58 -10.90
C HIS A 491 11.71 24.70 -11.29
N SER A 492 10.46 24.62 -10.81
CA SER A 492 9.45 25.68 -10.92
C SER A 492 9.60 26.78 -9.85
N ARG A 493 10.66 26.76 -9.03
CA ARG A 493 11.03 27.80 -8.05
C ARG A 493 11.91 28.94 -8.60
N LYS A 494 11.99 29.13 -9.92
CA LYS A 494 12.78 30.23 -10.51
C LYS A 494 11.95 31.46 -10.78
#